data_AF-A0AA88YF96-F1
#
_entry.id   AF-A0AA88YF96-F1
#
_cell.length_a   1.000
_cell.length_b   1.000
_cell.length_c   1.000
_cell.angle_alpha   90.00
_cell.angle_beta   90.00
_cell.angle_gamma   90.00
#
_symmetry.space_group_name_H-M   'P 1'
#
loop_
_entity.id
_entity.type
_entity.pdbx_description
1 polymer ?
#
loop_
_entity_poly.entity_id
_entity_poly.type
_entity_poly.pdbx_seq_one_letter_code
_entity_poly.pdbx_strand_id
1 'polypeptide(L)'
;MVGTAAGALGSVVGRYAGSDEKVKWMKEELGFDLVFNYKKEDVKEVLKSYGKGVDCYFDNQLRVQGIMGWNHVQDWPKGIVQMREWIEQGKMKYRETITEGFENMCTAFVGLFTGANTGKAIVKA
;
A
#
# COMPACT_ATOMS: atom_id res chain seq x y z
N MET A 1 0.42 1.02 4.04
CA MET A 1 1.25 0.45 5.11
C MET A 1 1.83 -0.92 4.73
N VAL A 2 1.04 -1.89 4.23
CA VAL A 2 1.60 -3.22 3.85
C VAL A 2 2.70 -3.13 2.79
N GLY A 3 2.49 -2.38 1.69
CA GLY A 3 3.50 -2.27 0.62
C GLY A 3 4.76 -1.47 1.00
N THR A 4 4.65 -0.47 1.88
CA THR A 4 5.80 0.33 2.33
C THR A 4 6.69 -0.43 3.32
N ALA A 5 6.13 -1.37 4.08
CA ALA A 5 6.91 -2.28 4.91
C ALA A 5 7.77 -3.25 4.07
N ALA A 6 7.21 -3.78 2.98
CA ALA A 6 7.95 -4.63 2.05
C ALA A 6 9.10 -3.87 1.33
N GLY A 7 8.85 -2.61 0.93
CA GLY A 7 9.91 -1.74 0.39
C GLY A 7 11.00 -1.40 1.40
N ALA A 8 10.65 -1.17 2.67
CA ALA A 8 11.62 -0.91 3.75
C ALA A 8 12.53 -2.12 4.06
N LEU A 9 12.06 -3.34 3.76
CA LEU A 9 12.83 -4.57 3.90
C LEU A 9 13.77 -4.86 2.70
N GLY A 10 13.83 -3.97 1.70
CA GLY A 10 14.73 -4.11 0.55
C GLY A 10 14.24 -5.08 -0.52
N SER A 11 13.00 -5.58 -0.42
CA SER A 11 12.39 -6.35 -1.50
C SER A 11 11.99 -5.43 -2.65
N VAL A 12 12.27 -5.85 -3.88
CA VAL A 12 11.72 -5.20 -5.09
C VAL A 12 10.21 -5.37 -5.06
N VAL A 13 9.47 -4.26 -4.98
CA VAL A 13 8.00 -4.29 -4.87
C VAL A 13 7.39 -3.58 -6.08
N GLY A 14 6.70 -4.34 -6.92
CA GLY A 14 5.81 -3.81 -7.93
C GLY A 14 4.48 -3.37 -7.32
N ARG A 15 3.92 -2.24 -7.75
CA ARG A 15 2.62 -1.72 -7.30
C ARG A 15 1.78 -1.25 -8.47
N TYR A 16 0.47 -1.45 -8.40
CA TYR A 16 -0.46 -0.88 -9.36
C TYR A 16 -1.50 -0.02 -8.64
N ALA A 17 -1.96 1.04 -9.30
CA ALA A 17 -2.96 1.96 -8.76
C ALA A 17 -3.99 2.36 -9.81
N GLY A 18 -5.17 2.79 -9.38
CA GLY A 18 -6.29 3.13 -10.29
C GLY A 18 -6.32 4.58 -10.77
N SER A 19 -5.28 5.38 -10.49
CA SER A 19 -5.14 6.76 -10.96
C SER A 19 -3.66 7.13 -11.12
N ASP A 20 -3.38 8.03 -12.06
CA ASP A 20 -2.01 8.46 -12.37
C ASP A 20 -1.37 9.22 -11.21
N GLU A 21 -2.17 9.98 -10.46
CA GLU A 21 -1.70 10.72 -9.29
C GLU A 21 -1.17 9.77 -8.20
N LYS A 22 -1.83 8.62 -8.02
CA LYS A 22 -1.38 7.56 -7.12
C LYS A 22 -0.13 6.86 -7.63
N VAL A 23 -0.03 6.64 -8.95
CA VAL A 23 1.18 6.09 -9.58
C VAL A 23 2.37 7.01 -9.36
N LYS A 24 2.20 8.30 -9.64
CA LYS A 24 3.24 9.33 -9.43
C LYS A 24 3.72 9.35 -7.99
N TRP A 25 2.79 9.38 -7.03
CA TRP A 25 3.13 9.33 -5.61
C TRP A 25 3.92 8.07 -5.23
N MET A 26 3.49 6.89 -5.68
CA MET A 26 4.20 5.64 -5.37
C MET A 26 5.60 5.58 -5.98
N LYS A 27 5.78 6.13 -7.19
CA LYS A 27 7.07 6.14 -7.88
C LYS A 27 8.03 7.18 -7.29
N GLU A 28 7.56 8.41 -7.13
CA GLU A 28 8.41 9.55 -6.74
C GLU A 28 8.60 9.62 -5.22
N GLU A 29 7.56 9.41 -4.43
CA GLU A 29 7.63 9.59 -2.99
C GLU A 29 7.99 8.32 -2.24
N LEU A 30 7.45 7.17 -2.67
CA LEU A 30 7.65 5.90 -1.97
C LEU A 30 8.81 5.07 -2.54
N GLY A 31 9.34 5.44 -3.71
CA GLY A 31 10.53 4.81 -4.29
C GLY A 31 10.32 3.38 -4.80
N PHE A 32 9.11 3.02 -5.22
CA PHE A 32 8.85 1.69 -5.79
C PHE A 32 9.46 1.53 -7.19
N ASP A 33 10.04 0.36 -7.46
CA ASP A 33 10.76 0.07 -8.72
C ASP A 33 9.84 -0.06 -9.94
N LEU A 34 8.66 -0.65 -9.76
CA LEU A 34 7.66 -0.84 -10.82
C LEU A 34 6.31 -0.32 -10.33
N VAL A 35 5.83 0.77 -10.94
CA VAL A 35 4.50 1.33 -10.63
C VAL A 35 3.77 1.69 -11.90
N PHE A 36 2.52 1.23 -12.06
CA PHE A 36 1.73 1.47 -13.26
C PHE A 36 0.22 1.60 -12.97
N ASN A 37 -0.53 2.16 -13.93
CA ASN A 37 -1.98 2.35 -13.79
C ASN A 37 -2.74 1.20 -14.47
N TYR A 38 -3.31 0.29 -13.68
CA TYR A 38 -4.02 -0.89 -14.21
C TYR A 38 -5.28 -0.56 -15.03
N LYS A 39 -5.78 0.69 -15.00
CA LYS A 39 -6.90 1.12 -15.83
C LYS A 39 -6.47 1.57 -17.23
N LYS A 40 -5.16 1.81 -17.43
CA LYS A 40 -4.60 2.32 -18.68
C LYS A 40 -3.66 1.33 -19.36
N GLU A 41 -3.05 0.44 -18.59
CA GLU A 41 -2.00 -0.47 -19.03
C GLU A 41 -2.41 -1.92 -18.72
N ASP A 42 -2.06 -2.85 -19.61
CA ASP A 42 -2.30 -4.27 -19.39
C ASP A 42 -1.25 -4.85 -18.43
N VAL A 43 -1.72 -5.49 -17.36
CA VAL A 43 -0.86 -6.07 -16.30
C VAL A 43 0.13 -7.08 -16.88
N LYS A 44 -0.26 -7.91 -17.86
CA LYS A 44 0.60 -8.96 -18.40
C LYS A 44 1.73 -8.37 -19.23
N GLU A 45 1.45 -7.32 -20.00
CA GLU A 45 2.47 -6.64 -20.80
C GLU A 45 3.49 -5.93 -19.90
N VAL A 46 3.03 -5.27 -18.83
CA VAL A 46 3.91 -4.60 -17.86
C VAL A 46 4.80 -5.61 -17.13
N LEU A 47 4.26 -6.76 -16.72
CA LEU A 47 5.05 -7.80 -16.06
C LEU A 47 6.06 -8.46 -17.01
N LYS A 48 5.71 -8.65 -18.29
CA LYS A 48 6.64 -9.16 -19.31
C LYS A 48 7.81 -8.18 -19.55
N SER A 49 7.54 -6.89 -19.62
CA SER A 49 8.58 -5.88 -19.88
C SER A 49 9.51 -5.67 -18.68
N TYR A 50 9.06 -5.96 -17.46
CA TYR A 50 9.89 -5.83 -16.26
C TYR A 50 11.07 -6.79 -16.22
N GLY A 51 10.94 -7.98 -16.83
CA GLY A 51 12.04 -8.93 -17.07
C GLY A 51 12.64 -9.61 -15.84
N LYS A 52 12.41 -9.08 -14.62
CA LYS A 52 12.65 -9.76 -13.35
C LYS A 52 11.40 -10.55 -13.00
N GLY A 53 11.52 -11.86 -12.81
CA GLY A 53 10.41 -12.71 -12.38
C GLY A 53 9.75 -12.17 -11.10
N VAL A 54 8.46 -12.47 -10.91
CA VAL A 54 7.74 -12.07 -9.68
C VAL A 54 7.90 -13.18 -8.65
N ASP A 55 8.75 -12.97 -7.64
CA ASP A 55 8.97 -13.94 -6.57
C ASP A 55 7.79 -14.01 -5.58
N CYS A 56 7.09 -12.89 -5.38
CA CYS A 56 5.94 -12.80 -4.50
C CYS A 56 4.88 -11.88 -5.12
N TYR A 57 3.77 -12.47 -5.52
CA TYR A 57 2.61 -11.74 -6.03
C TYR A 57 1.51 -11.76 -4.97
N PHE A 58 1.15 -10.59 -4.44
CA PHE A 58 0.02 -10.45 -3.52
C PHE A 58 -1.28 -10.40 -4.32
N ASP A 59 -1.70 -11.56 -4.82
CA ASP A 59 -3.01 -11.80 -5.41
C ASP A 59 -3.42 -13.25 -5.13
N ASN A 60 -4.69 -13.56 -5.29
CA ASN A 60 -5.38 -14.75 -4.82
C ASN A 60 -4.90 -16.10 -5.40
N GLN A 61 -3.81 -16.20 -6.17
CA GLN A 61 -3.38 -17.47 -6.78
C GLN A 61 -1.85 -17.69 -6.87
N LEU A 62 -1.24 -18.09 -5.74
CA LEU A 62 -0.19 -19.12 -5.55
C LEU A 62 0.15 -19.15 -4.04
N ARG A 63 0.15 -20.34 -3.41
CA ARG A 63 0.02 -20.57 -1.94
C ARG A 63 -0.66 -19.41 -1.19
N VAL A 64 -1.99 -19.48 -1.15
CA VAL A 64 -2.79 -18.56 -0.33
C VAL A 64 -2.63 -18.96 1.14
N GLN A 65 -1.75 -18.26 1.85
CA GLN A 65 -1.71 -18.33 3.31
C GLN A 65 -2.41 -17.10 3.86
N GLY A 66 -3.60 -17.30 4.42
CA GLY A 66 -4.30 -16.25 5.15
C GLY A 66 -3.48 -15.81 6.36
N ILE A 67 -3.12 -14.53 6.41
CA ILE A 67 -2.50 -13.93 7.60
C ILE A 67 -3.60 -13.13 8.29
N MET A 68 -4.03 -13.61 9.45
CA MET A 68 -4.95 -12.86 10.30
C MET A 68 -4.14 -12.13 11.37
N GLY A 69 -4.35 -10.82 11.53
CA GLY A 69 -3.63 -10.02 12.52
C GLY A 69 -3.75 -10.57 13.95
N TRP A 70 -4.89 -11.21 14.25
CA TRP A 70 -5.17 -11.90 15.52
C TRP A 70 -4.19 -13.03 15.84
N ASN A 71 -3.66 -13.72 14.83
CA ASN A 71 -2.71 -14.83 15.03
C ASN A 71 -1.31 -14.34 15.45
N HIS A 72 -1.05 -13.03 15.36
CA HIS A 72 0.25 -12.42 15.62
C HIS A 72 0.18 -11.30 16.68
N VAL A 73 -0.87 -11.26 17.50
CA VAL A 73 -1.04 -10.24 18.55
C VAL A 73 0.15 -10.19 19.51
N GLN A 74 0.77 -11.35 19.78
CA GLN A 74 1.97 -11.50 20.59
C GLN A 74 3.15 -10.66 20.05
N ASP A 75 3.22 -10.49 18.72
CA ASP A 75 4.31 -9.81 18.02
C ASP A 75 4.03 -8.33 17.76
N TRP A 76 2.79 -7.86 17.98
CA TRP A 76 2.41 -6.47 17.75
C TRP A 76 3.30 -5.44 18.46
N PRO A 77 3.69 -5.62 19.73
CA PRO A 77 4.56 -4.67 20.40
C PRO A 77 5.89 -4.48 19.67
N LYS A 78 6.50 -5.58 19.22
CA LYS A 78 7.75 -5.54 18.44
C LYS A 78 7.54 -4.87 17.08
N GLY A 79 6.45 -5.21 16.40
CA GLY A 79 6.10 -4.61 15.11
C GLY A 79 5.89 -3.09 15.19
N ILE A 80 5.22 -2.61 16.25
CA ILE A 80 5.02 -1.16 16.47
C ILE A 80 6.34 -0.44 16.67
N VAL A 81 7.25 -0.99 17.49
CA VAL A 81 8.58 -0.41 17.71
C VAL A 81 9.36 -0.34 16.39
N GLN A 82 9.39 -1.43 15.62
CA GLN A 82 10.12 -1.46 14.35
C GLN A 82 9.57 -0.48 13.32
N MET A 83 8.24 -0.37 13.22
CA MET A 83 7.59 0.59 12.30
C MET A 83 7.88 2.03 12.70
N ARG A 84 7.90 2.34 14.00
CA ARG A 84 8.28 3.67 14.50
C ARG A 84 9.70 4.02 14.08
N GLU A 85 10.65 3.12 14.28
CA GLU A 85 12.05 3.33 13.86
C GLU A 85 12.16 3.61 12.37
N TRP A 86 11.43 2.89 11.53
CA TRP A 86 11.45 3.13 10.08
C TRP A 86 10.85 4.47 9.69
N ILE A 87 9.81 4.94 10.40
CA ILE A 87 9.25 6.27 10.19
C ILE A 87 10.26 7.35 10.60
N GLU A 88 10.88 7.21 11.78
CA GLU A 88 11.89 8.15 12.29
C GLU A 88 13.14 8.20 11.39
N GLN A 89 13.56 7.07 10.84
CA GLN A 89 14.69 6.97 9.90
C GLN A 89 14.33 7.39 8.47
N GLY A 90 13.07 7.77 8.19
CA GLY A 90 12.61 8.13 6.84
C GLY A 90 12.51 6.95 5.86
N LYS A 91 12.75 5.71 6.33
CA LYS A 91 12.63 4.46 5.55
C LYS A 91 11.16 4.10 5.27
N MET A 92 10.23 4.59 6.08
CA MET A 92 8.80 4.41 5.90
C MET A 92 8.08 5.75 5.88
N LYS A 93 7.52 6.11 4.73
CA LYS A 93 6.59 7.23 4.61
C LYS A 93 5.15 6.74 4.74
N TYR A 94 4.29 7.57 5.31
CA TYR A 94 2.86 7.33 5.38
C TYR A 94 2.09 8.56 4.90
N ARG A 95 0.84 8.35 4.48
CA ARG A 95 -0.08 9.41 4.09
C ARG A 95 -1.48 9.04 4.56
N GLU A 96 -2.22 10.05 4.96
CA GLU A 96 -3.56 9.92 5.47
C GLU A 96 -4.49 10.79 4.63
N THR A 97 -5.73 10.33 4.47
CA THR A 97 -6.84 11.14 3.99
C THR A 97 -7.72 11.38 5.21
N ILE A 98 -7.75 12.62 5.68
CA ILE A 98 -8.52 13.02 6.85
C ILE A 98 -9.85 13.61 6.38
N THR A 99 -10.96 13.05 6.88
CA THR A 99 -12.30 13.60 6.73
C THR A 99 -12.72 14.19 8.06
N GLU A 100 -12.96 15.50 8.09
CA GLU A 100 -13.43 16.21 9.27
C GLU A 100 -14.93 16.00 9.45
N GLY A 101 -15.36 15.82 10.70
CA GLY A 101 -16.78 15.70 11.08
C GLY A 101 -17.33 14.28 10.94
N PHE A 102 -17.98 13.82 12.01
CA PHE A 102 -18.63 12.50 12.04
C PHE A 102 -19.76 12.39 11.01
N GLU A 103 -20.44 13.49 10.72
CA GLU A 103 -21.49 13.59 9.71
C GLU A 103 -20.99 13.21 8.30
N ASN A 104 -19.69 13.35 8.04
CA ASN A 104 -19.07 13.02 6.76
C ASN A 104 -18.58 11.56 6.69
N MET A 105 -18.80 10.74 7.73
CA MET A 105 -18.36 9.35 7.79
C MET A 105 -18.86 8.51 6.61
N CYS A 106 -20.14 8.63 6.25
CA CYS A 106 -20.72 7.87 5.13
C CYS A 106 -20.03 8.23 3.81
N THR A 107 -19.76 9.52 3.59
CA THR A 107 -19.04 10.01 2.40
C THR A 107 -17.62 9.46 2.36
N ALA A 108 -16.89 9.53 3.48
CA ALA A 108 -15.54 8.96 3.59
C ALA A 108 -15.53 7.44 3.33
N PHE A 109 -16.54 6.73 3.86
CA PHE A 109 -16.69 5.29 3.67
C PHE A 109 -16.95 4.93 2.21
N VAL A 110 -17.86 5.63 1.52
CA VAL A 110 -18.09 5.45 0.08
C VAL A 110 -16.80 5.76 -0.71
N GLY A 111 -16.07 6.79 -0.28
CA GLY A 111 -14.78 7.19 -0.85
C GLY A 111 -13.72 6.06 -0.88
N LEU A 112 -13.77 5.12 0.06
CA LEU A 112 -12.89 3.93 0.07
C LEU A 112 -13.09 3.05 -1.17
N PHE A 113 -14.34 2.89 -1.61
CA PHE A 113 -14.70 2.00 -2.72
C PHE A 113 -14.60 2.68 -4.08
N THR A 114 -14.71 4.00 -4.13
CA THR A 114 -14.49 4.79 -5.35
C THR A 114 -13.01 5.14 -5.56
N GLY A 115 -12.17 4.89 -4.55
CA GLY A 115 -10.76 5.21 -4.57
C GLY A 115 -10.46 6.70 -4.41
N ALA A 116 -11.36 7.46 -3.81
CA ALA A 116 -11.19 8.89 -3.52
C ALA A 116 -10.09 9.15 -2.48
N ASN A 117 -9.83 8.21 -1.57
CA ASN A 117 -8.77 8.34 -0.57
C ASN A 117 -7.39 8.01 -1.14
N THR A 118 -6.38 8.71 -0.63
CA THR A 118 -4.96 8.38 -0.81
C THR A 118 -4.32 8.09 0.54
N GLY A 119 -3.90 6.84 0.73
CA GLY A 119 -3.36 6.38 2.01
C GLY A 119 -4.47 5.97 2.99
N LYS A 120 -4.18 6.04 4.29
CA LYS A 120 -5.12 5.61 5.34
C LYS A 120 -6.25 6.63 5.46
N ALA A 121 -7.50 6.21 5.25
CA ALA A 121 -8.66 7.05 5.51
C ALA A 121 -8.92 7.13 7.02
N ILE A 122 -9.11 8.34 7.54
CA ILE A 122 -9.39 8.63 8.95
C ILE A 122 -10.55 9.63 8.99
N VAL A 123 -11.56 9.36 9.82
CA VAL A 123 -12.58 10.35 10.17
C VAL A 123 -12.20 10.95 11.50
N LYS A 124 -12.12 12.28 11.55
CA LYS A 124 -11.80 13.03 12.76
C LYS A 124 -13.08 13.66 13.30
N ALA A 125 -13.39 13.35 14.55
CA ALA A 125 -14.56 13.85 15.27
C ALA A 125 -14.30 15.24 15.87
#